data_AF-C0XGA8-F1
#
_entry.id   AF-C0XGA8-F1
#
_cell.length_a   1.000
_cell.length_b   1.000
_cell.length_c   1.000
_cell.angle_alpha   90.00
_cell.angle_beta   90.00
_cell.angle_gamma   90.00
#
_symmetry.space_group_name_H-M   'P 1'
#
loop_
_entity.id
_entity.type
_entity.pdbx_description
1 polymer ?
#
loop_
_entity_poly.entity_id
_entity_poly.type
_entity_poly.pdbx_seq_one_letter_code
_entity_poly.pdbx_strand_id
1 'polypeptide(L)' 'TGDAHDSELWTDADTLATTYQRSAWQSISVRTDGKAGFEQFKAAVAADPRLKLDVETTRVYYSKQGGGLTKLIDILGKVI' A
#
# COMPACT_ATOMS: atom_id res chain seq x y z
N THR A 1 -18.68 -10.99 1.37
CA THR A 1 -18.45 -10.43 0.03
C THR A 1 -18.30 -8.95 0.18
N GLY A 2 -17.15 -8.40 -0.18
CA GLY A 2 -16.73 -7.03 0.15
C GLY A 2 -15.32 -6.91 0.75
N ASP A 3 -14.42 -7.85 0.46
CA ASP A 3 -13.00 -7.66 0.75
C ASP A 3 -12.34 -6.87 -0.40
N ALA A 4 -11.30 -6.09 -0.11
CA ALA A 4 -10.57 -5.28 -1.09
C ALA A 4 -9.99 -6.10 -2.26
N HIS A 5 -9.92 -7.42 -2.08
CA HIS A 5 -9.33 -8.38 -3.01
C HIS A 5 -10.35 -9.07 -3.93
N ASP A 6 -11.66 -8.81 -3.80
CA ASP A 6 -12.70 -9.50 -4.58
C ASP A 6 -12.61 -9.23 -6.11
N SER A 7 -11.86 -8.20 -6.54
CA SER A 7 -11.60 -7.87 -7.95
C SER A 7 -10.12 -7.97 -8.34
N GLU A 8 -9.34 -8.75 -7.61
CA GLU A 8 -7.91 -8.88 -7.85
C GLU A 8 -7.60 -9.90 -8.96
N LEU A 9 -6.66 -9.55 -9.84
CA LEU A 9 -6.11 -10.45 -10.85
C LEU A 9 -4.61 -10.63 -10.62
N TRP A 10 -4.17 -11.88 -10.53
CA TRP A 10 -2.77 -12.23 -10.33
C TRP A 10 -2.13 -12.72 -11.62
N THR A 11 -0.85 -12.36 -11.79
CA THR A 11 -0.04 -12.78 -12.94
C THR A 11 1.43 -12.85 -12.53
N ASP A 12 2.22 -13.50 -13.37
CA ASP A 12 3.67 -13.52 -13.21
C ASP A 12 4.25 -12.12 -13.40
N ALA A 13 5.11 -11.74 -12.46
CA ALA A 13 5.57 -10.37 -12.32
C ALA A 13 6.55 -9.99 -13.46
N ASP A 14 7.42 -10.91 -13.86
CA ASP A 14 8.41 -10.71 -14.93
C ASP A 14 7.73 -10.69 -16.31
N THR A 15 6.75 -11.56 -16.51
CA THR A 15 5.92 -11.57 -17.72
C THR A 15 5.14 -10.26 -17.88
N LEU A 16 4.51 -9.75 -16.80
CA LEU A 16 3.81 -8.47 -16.83
C LEU A 16 4.77 -7.30 -17.08
N ALA A 17 5.92 -7.29 -16.42
CA ALA A 17 6.92 -6.24 -16.55
C ALA A 17 7.45 -6.14 -17.98
N THR A 18 7.79 -7.26 -18.60
CA THR A 18 8.28 -7.32 -19.99
C THR A 18 7.20 -6.96 -21.00
N THR A 19 5.99 -7.52 -20.85
CA THR A 19 4.86 -7.29 -21.78
C THR A 19 4.45 -5.82 -21.84
N TYR A 20 4.42 -5.15 -20.69
CA TYR A 20 3.98 -3.75 -20.58
C TYR A 20 5.12 -2.76 -20.35
N GLN A 21 6.39 -3.20 -20.50
CA GLN A 21 7.58 -2.38 -20.29
C GLN A 21 7.58 -1.64 -18.93
N ARG A 22 7.09 -2.29 -17.87
CA ARG A 22 7.06 -1.71 -16.52
C ARG A 22 8.39 -1.98 -15.82
N SER A 23 9.00 -0.93 -15.30
CA SER A 23 10.29 -0.99 -14.59
C SER A 23 10.20 -0.72 -13.08
N ALA A 24 8.99 -0.46 -12.56
CA ALA A 24 8.79 -0.05 -11.17
C ALA A 24 7.58 -0.74 -10.53
N TRP A 25 7.72 -1.03 -9.23
CA TRP A 25 6.66 -1.57 -8.37
C TRP A 25 5.87 -0.45 -7.72
N GLN A 26 4.56 -0.65 -7.53
CA GLN A 26 3.68 0.34 -6.89
C GLN A 26 3.59 0.17 -5.37
N SER A 27 3.66 -1.07 -4.91
CA SER A 27 3.60 -1.41 -3.49
C SER A 27 4.39 -2.70 -3.24
N ILE A 28 5.02 -2.79 -2.07
CA ILE A 28 5.75 -3.98 -1.64
C ILE A 28 5.22 -4.35 -0.24
N SER A 29 4.75 -5.57 -0.10
CA SER A 29 4.27 -6.11 1.17
C SER A 29 5.33 -7.04 1.75
N VAL A 30 5.76 -6.77 2.99
CA VAL A 30 6.74 -7.59 3.71
C VAL A 30 6.18 -8.07 5.03
N ARG A 31 6.65 -9.23 5.49
CA ARG A 31 6.34 -9.75 6.82
C ARG A 31 7.54 -9.50 7.73
N THR A 32 7.33 -8.80 8.84
CA THR A 32 8.36 -8.53 9.84
C THR A 32 8.16 -9.38 11.09
N ASP A 33 9.19 -9.53 11.90
CA ASP A 33 9.11 -10.20 13.19
C ASP A 33 8.44 -9.28 14.23
N GLY A 34 7.10 -9.31 14.22
CA GLY A 34 6.26 -8.50 15.11
C GLY A 34 6.50 -7.00 15.00
N LYS A 35 6.20 -6.28 16.09
CA LYS A 35 6.32 -4.83 16.17
C LYS A 35 7.77 -4.36 16.12
N ALA A 36 8.67 -5.06 16.82
CA ALA A 36 10.09 -4.68 16.86
C ALA A 36 10.73 -4.78 15.46
N GLY A 37 10.45 -5.86 14.73
CA GLY A 37 10.92 -6.00 13.35
C GLY A 37 10.36 -4.93 12.41
N PHE A 38 9.12 -4.48 12.60
CA PHE A 38 8.54 -3.38 11.83
C PHE A 38 9.29 -2.06 12.05
N GLU A 39 9.55 -1.69 13.31
CA GLU A 39 10.29 -0.45 13.62
C GLU A 39 11.72 -0.50 13.07
N GLN A 40 12.39 -1.64 13.20
CA GLN A 40 13.73 -1.83 12.63
C GLN A 40 13.72 -1.69 11.10
N PHE A 41 12.77 -2.35 10.42
CA PHE A 41 12.63 -2.27 8.97
C PHE A 41 12.35 -0.83 8.50
N LYS A 42 11.42 -0.15 9.17
CA LYS A 42 11.08 1.25 8.88
C LYS A 42 12.29 2.17 9.05
N ALA A 43 13.05 2.02 10.13
CA ALA A 43 14.26 2.81 10.37
C ALA A 43 15.33 2.54 9.30
N ALA A 44 15.53 1.27 8.91
CA ALA A 44 16.49 0.91 7.88
C ALA A 44 16.14 1.51 6.51
N VAL A 45 14.86 1.46 6.11
CA VAL A 45 14.41 2.08 4.86
C VAL A 45 14.56 3.60 4.89
N ALA A 46 14.18 4.25 6.00
CA ALA A 46 14.30 5.69 6.15
C ALA A 46 15.75 6.19 6.16
N ALA A 47 16.69 5.35 6.62
CA ALA A 47 18.12 5.67 6.64
C ALA A 47 18.80 5.51 5.26
N ASP A 48 18.16 4.84 4.29
CA ASP A 48 18.71 4.68 2.94
C ASP A 48 18.11 5.72 1.97
N PRO A 49 18.86 6.80 1.62
CA PRO A 49 18.34 7.86 0.76
C PRO A 49 18.06 7.41 -0.69
N ARG A 50 18.48 6.21 -1.07
CA ARG A 50 18.17 5.61 -2.38
C ARG A 50 16.74 5.08 -2.42
N LEU A 51 16.15 4.78 -1.26
CA LEU A 51 14.79 4.26 -1.14
C LEU A 51 13.81 5.41 -0.95
N LYS A 52 13.07 5.72 -2.01
CA LYS A 52 11.96 6.68 -1.98
C LYS A 52 10.65 5.96 -1.63
N LEU A 53 10.60 5.36 -0.45
CA LEU A 53 9.49 4.50 -0.01
C LEU A 53 8.92 4.97 1.32
N ASP A 54 7.59 5.00 1.43
CA ASP A 54 6.89 5.14 2.70
C ASP A 54 6.61 3.77 3.30
N VAL A 55 7.03 3.55 4.55
CA VAL A 55 6.82 2.29 5.27
C VAL A 55 5.67 2.43 6.26
N GLU A 56 4.62 1.64 6.03
CA GLU A 56 3.39 1.65 6.80
C GLU A 56 2.94 0.23 7.16
N THR A 57 2.12 0.12 8.20
CA THR A 57 1.42 -1.15 8.47
C THR A 57 0.30 -1.35 7.45
N THR A 58 -0.01 -2.60 7.12
CA THR A 58 -1.09 -2.97 6.19
C THR A 58 -2.43 -2.34 6.56
N ARG A 59 -2.74 -2.25 7.86
CA ARG A 59 -3.95 -1.58 8.36
C ARG A 59 -4.00 -0.11 7.97
N VAL A 60 -2.89 0.62 8.13
CA VAL A 60 -2.81 2.04 7.76
C VAL A 60 -2.90 2.17 6.24
N TYR A 61 -2.16 1.35 5.50
CA TYR A 61 -2.17 1.36 4.03
C TYR A 61 -3.60 1.24 3.45
N TYR A 62 -4.38 0.24 3.89
CA TYR A 62 -5.75 0.06 3.41
C TYR A 62 -6.74 1.10 3.96
N SER A 63 -6.51 1.64 5.17
CA SER A 63 -7.37 2.71 5.70
C SER A 63 -7.33 3.99 4.85
N LYS A 64 -6.22 4.22 4.13
CA LYS A 64 -6.07 5.38 3.25
C LYS A 64 -6.86 5.25 1.95
N GLN A 65 -7.10 4.03 1.46
CA GLN A 65 -7.80 3.81 0.18
C GLN A 65 -9.30 4.16 0.25
N GLY A 66 -9.94 4.04 1.43
CA GLY A 66 -11.34 4.46 1.62
C GLY A 66 -11.52 5.92 2.11
N GLY A 67 -10.48 6.50 2.72
CA GLY A 67 -10.61 7.75 3.49
C GLY A 67 -10.99 9.00 2.70
N GLY A 68 -10.61 9.09 1.41
CA GLY A 68 -10.96 10.25 0.57
C GLY A 68 -12.46 10.30 0.25
N LEU A 69 -13.04 9.16 -0.11
CA LEU A 69 -14.46 9.04 -0.43
C LEU A 69 -15.32 9.15 0.84
N THR A 70 -14.91 8.53 1.96
CA THR A 70 -15.60 8.69 3.25
C THR A 70 -15.60 10.15 3.72
N LYS A 71 -14.46 10.86 3.63
CA LYS A 71 -14.42 12.29 3.99
C LYS A 71 -15.31 13.14 3.09
N LEU A 72 -15.36 12.86 1.79
CA LEU A 72 -16.25 13.56 0.85
C LEU A 72 -17.72 13.30 1.21
N ILE A 73 -18.10 12.05 1.48
CA ILE A 73 -19.47 11.68 1.90
C ILE A 73 -19.82 12.34 3.24
N ASP A 74 -18.90 12.38 4.21
CA ASP A 74 -19.11 13.05 5.50
C ASP A 74 -19.31 14.56 5.37
N ILE A 75 -18.59 15.23 4.46
CA ILE A 75 -18.79 16.66 4.19
C ILE A 75 -20.16 16.86 3.52
N LEU A 76 -20.47 16.09 2.48
CA LEU A 76 -21.75 16.20 1.78
C LEU A 76 -22.93 15.90 2.72
N GLY A 77 -22.82 14.89 3.59
CA GLY A 77 -23.85 14.54 4.56
C GLY A 77 -23.99 15.50 5.75
N LYS A 78 -23.02 16.41 5.97
CA LYS A 78 -23.11 17.49 6.97
C LYS A 78 -23.55 18.83 6.40
N VAL A 79 -23.45 19.00 5.08
CA VAL A 79 -23.78 20.27 4.38
C VAL A 79 -25.21 20.27 3.82
N ILE A 80 -25.88 19.11 3.82
CA ILE A 80 -27.32 18.95 3.54
C ILE A 80 -28.05 18.79 4.87
#